data_AF-A0A0U4BKB4-F1
#
_entry.id   AF-A0A0U4BKB4-F1
#
_cell.length_a   1.000
_cell.length_b   1.000
_cell.length_c   1.000
_cell.angle_alpha   90.00
_cell.angle_beta   90.00
_cell.angle_gamma   90.00
#
_symmetry.space_group_name_H-M   'P 1'
#
loop_
_entity.id
_entity.type
_entity.pdbx_description
1 polymer ?
#
loop_
_entity_poly.entity_id
_entity_poly.type
_entity_poly.pdbx_seq_one_letter_code
_entity_poly.pdbx_strand_id
1 'polypeptide(L)'
;MFHVGHLNLLRRARHRCRHLVVGVASDEYVEILKGRQPVVPCDERIDIISALGIVDEVVIDRSEDKRMVWEQRPFDVIFKGDDWQGTPKGYRLERTMGEIGVDVVYYPYTRQTSSTMLRAHLTGAELEGLA
;
A
#
# COMPACT_ATOMS: atom_id res chain seq x y z
N MET A 1 -9.47 2.38 -4.20
CA MET A 1 -10.24 1.17 -4.58
C MET A 1 -9.32 -0.02 -4.57
N PHE A 2 -9.73 -1.13 -3.97
CA PHE A 2 -8.99 -2.39 -4.06
C PHE A 2 -9.17 -3.01 -5.46
N HIS A 3 -8.12 -3.60 -6.03
CA HIS A 3 -8.15 -4.22 -7.36
C HIS A 3 -7.06 -5.28 -7.48
N VAL A 4 -7.01 -5.98 -8.62
CA VAL A 4 -6.10 -7.11 -8.88
C VAL A 4 -4.62 -6.76 -8.68
N GLY A 5 -4.22 -5.50 -8.90
CA GLY A 5 -2.86 -5.04 -8.66
C GLY A 5 -2.43 -5.13 -7.19
N HIS A 6 -3.31 -4.74 -6.26
CA HIS A 6 -3.07 -4.92 -4.83
C HIS A 6 -3.04 -6.41 -4.46
N LEU A 7 -4.00 -7.20 -4.98
CA LEU A 7 -4.04 -8.64 -4.71
C LEU A 7 -2.76 -9.36 -5.17
N ASN A 8 -2.23 -8.99 -6.34
CA ASN A 8 -0.99 -9.56 -6.85
C ASN A 8 0.22 -9.20 -6.00
N LEU A 9 0.29 -7.96 -5.50
CA LEU A 9 1.32 -7.54 -4.54
C LEU A 9 1.26 -8.40 -3.27
N LEU A 10 0.06 -8.56 -2.69
CA LEU A 10 -0.14 -9.36 -1.48
C LEU A 10 0.19 -10.84 -1.70
N ARG A 11 -0.17 -11.42 -2.85
CA ARG A 11 0.20 -12.80 -3.21
C ARG A 11 1.71 -12.99 -3.26
N ARG A 12 2.44 -12.06 -3.88
CA ARG A 12 3.90 -12.11 -3.95
C ARG A 12 4.53 -11.97 -2.55
N ALA A 13 4.04 -11.02 -1.75
CA ALA A 13 4.48 -10.84 -0.36
C ALA A 13 4.26 -12.11 0.47
N ARG A 14 3.09 -12.76 0.34
CA ARG A 14 2.76 -14.00 1.08
C ARG A 14 3.74 -15.13 0.84
N HIS A 15 4.29 -15.24 -0.37
CA HIS A 15 5.31 -16.26 -0.70
C HIS A 15 6.68 -15.99 -0.06
N ARG A 16 6.91 -14.80 0.47
CA ARG A 16 8.20 -14.36 1.03
C ARG A 16 8.15 -14.05 2.52
N CYS A 17 7.05 -14.37 3.20
CA CYS A 17 6.91 -14.22 4.64
C CYS A 17 6.13 -15.39 5.25
N ARG A 18 6.39 -15.65 6.54
CA ARG A 18 5.62 -16.61 7.33
C ARG A 18 4.30 -16.00 7.84
N HIS A 19 4.32 -14.69 8.08
CA HIS A 19 3.22 -13.92 8.65
C HIS A 19 3.12 -12.59 7.87
N LEU A 20 1.99 -12.35 7.23
CA LEU A 20 1.74 -11.18 6.40
C LEU A 20 0.83 -10.19 7.12
N VAL A 21 1.42 -9.08 7.54
CA VAL A 21 0.70 -7.91 8.06
C VAL A 21 0.46 -6.92 6.93
N VAL A 22 -0.78 -6.45 6.77
CA VAL A 22 -1.13 -5.44 5.76
C VAL A 22 -1.49 -4.12 6.41
N GLY A 23 -0.71 -3.08 6.12
CA GLY A 23 -1.01 -1.70 6.50
C GLY A 23 -2.06 -1.08 5.59
N VAL A 24 -3.19 -0.68 6.16
CA VAL A 24 -4.28 0.05 5.48
C VAL A 24 -4.22 1.51 5.89
N ALA A 25 -3.93 2.39 4.93
CA ALA A 25 -3.83 3.83 5.18
C ALA A 25 -5.14 4.40 5.75
N SER A 26 -5.10 5.22 6.80
CA SER A 26 -6.31 5.88 7.33
C SER A 26 -6.90 6.87 6.32
N ASP A 27 -8.18 7.21 6.47
CA ASP A 27 -8.86 8.13 5.55
C ASP A 27 -8.25 9.55 5.64
N GLU A 28 -7.91 9.98 6.84
CA GLU A 28 -7.25 11.27 7.11
C GLU A 28 -5.86 11.31 6.46
N TYR A 29 -5.09 10.22 6.57
CA TYR A 29 -3.78 10.16 5.96
C TYR A 29 -3.87 10.18 4.43
N VAL A 30 -4.83 9.48 3.84
CA VAL A 30 -5.09 9.53 2.40
C VAL A 30 -5.49 10.93 1.95
N GLU A 31 -6.33 11.61 2.73
CA GLU A 31 -6.75 12.99 2.47
C GLU A 31 -5.57 13.96 2.47
N ILE A 32 -4.69 13.91 3.47
CA ILE A 32 -3.44 14.70 3.51
C ILE A 32 -2.58 14.45 2.27
N LEU A 33 -2.46 13.18 1.85
CA LEU A 33 -1.61 12.81 0.72
C LEU A 33 -2.17 13.17 -0.66
N LYS A 34 -3.50 13.15 -0.81
CA LYS A 34 -4.17 13.18 -2.12
C LYS A 34 -5.14 14.35 -2.27
N GLY A 35 -5.32 15.17 -1.24
CA GLY A 35 -6.27 16.29 -1.21
C GLY A 35 -7.74 15.86 -1.24
N ARG A 36 -8.03 14.59 -0.97
CA ARG A 36 -9.39 14.02 -0.97
C ARG A 36 -9.42 12.69 -0.25
N GLN A 37 -10.54 12.38 0.38
CA GLN A 37 -10.79 11.09 1.00
C GLN A 37 -10.85 9.94 -0.02
N PRO A 38 -10.54 8.69 0.40
CA PRO A 38 -10.75 7.53 -0.44
C PRO A 38 -12.25 7.30 -0.67
N VAL A 39 -12.58 6.71 -1.82
CA VAL A 39 -13.98 6.36 -2.17
C VAL A 39 -14.53 5.25 -1.25
N VAL A 40 -13.65 4.34 -0.82
CA VAL A 40 -13.99 3.25 0.10
C VAL A 40 -13.35 3.61 1.45
N PRO A 41 -14.15 3.82 2.50
CA PRO A 41 -13.68 4.16 3.84
C PRO A 41 -12.70 3.15 4.44
N CYS A 42 -11.97 3.56 5.49
CA CYS A 42 -10.91 2.76 6.09
C CYS A 42 -11.38 1.42 6.65
N ASP A 43 -12.49 1.42 7.37
CA ASP A 43 -13.12 0.22 7.94
C ASP A 43 -13.53 -0.79 6.87
N GLU A 44 -14.21 -0.36 5.81
CA GLU A 44 -14.56 -1.22 4.68
C GLU A 44 -13.31 -1.80 3.99
N ARG A 45 -12.24 -1.01 3.86
CA ARG A 45 -10.97 -1.51 3.31
C ARG A 45 -10.32 -2.53 4.22
N ILE A 46 -10.39 -2.35 5.55
CA ILE A 46 -9.89 -3.33 6.52
C ILE A 46 -10.66 -4.64 6.38
N ASP A 47 -11.98 -4.59 6.29
CA ASP A 47 -12.84 -5.78 6.15
C ASP A 47 -12.50 -6.57 4.86
N ILE A 48 -12.37 -5.86 3.74
CA ILE A 48 -11.99 -6.48 2.45
C ILE A 48 -10.63 -7.18 2.55
N ILE A 49 -9.62 -6.52 3.15
CA ILE A 49 -8.27 -7.08 3.26
C ILE A 49 -8.24 -8.23 4.27
N SER A 50 -8.97 -8.14 5.38
CA SER A 50 -9.03 -9.17 6.41
C SER A 50 -9.71 -10.45 5.91
N ALA A 51 -10.63 -10.34 4.95
CA ALA A 51 -11.27 -11.49 4.31
C ALA A 51 -10.35 -12.27 3.36
N LEU A 52 -9.16 -11.75 3.04
CA LEU A 52 -8.21 -12.45 2.17
C LEU A 52 -7.49 -13.53 2.97
N GLY A 53 -7.71 -14.81 2.64
CA GLY A 53 -7.04 -15.94 3.30
C GLY A 53 -5.51 -16.01 3.17
N ILE A 54 -4.88 -15.00 2.55
CA ILE A 54 -3.42 -14.83 2.48
C ILE A 54 -2.90 -13.75 3.44
N VAL A 55 -3.77 -13.05 4.16
CA VAL A 55 -3.43 -11.98 5.09
C VAL A 55 -3.63 -12.51 6.50
N ASP A 56 -2.61 -12.35 7.36
CA ASP A 56 -2.66 -12.84 8.74
C ASP A 56 -3.11 -11.75 9.72
N GLU A 57 -2.74 -10.48 9.48
CA GLU A 57 -3.15 -9.33 10.29
C GLU A 57 -3.34 -8.08 9.41
N VAL A 58 -4.27 -7.21 9.81
CA VAL A 58 -4.47 -5.89 9.20
C VAL A 58 -4.27 -4.81 10.26
N VAL A 59 -3.49 -3.77 9.91
CA VAL A 59 -3.22 -2.64 10.80
C VAL A 59 -3.52 -1.32 10.13
N ILE A 60 -3.89 -0.31 10.90
CA ILE A 60 -4.13 1.04 10.38
C ILE A 60 -2.81 1.79 10.29
N ASP A 61 -2.50 2.25 9.09
CA ASP A 61 -1.31 3.03 8.75
C ASP A 61 -1.66 4.52 8.69
N ARG A 62 -1.20 5.30 9.67
CA ARG A 62 -1.66 6.69 9.87
C ARG A 62 -0.69 7.75 9.36
N SER A 63 0.47 7.36 8.82
CA SER A 63 1.50 8.33 8.44
C SER A 63 2.45 7.81 7.36
N GLU A 64 3.29 8.70 6.82
CA GLU A 64 4.37 8.29 5.92
C GLU A 64 5.48 7.52 6.66
N ASP A 65 5.65 7.80 7.95
CA ASP A 65 6.67 7.19 8.78
C ASP A 65 6.28 5.76 9.18
N LYS A 66 6.87 4.79 8.49
CA LYS A 66 6.63 3.36 8.75
C LYS A 66 7.23 2.87 10.05
N ARG A 67 8.09 3.67 10.72
CA ARG A 67 8.56 3.37 12.08
C ARG A 67 7.40 3.34 13.07
N MET A 68 6.41 4.22 12.92
CA MET A 68 5.24 4.24 13.81
C MET A 68 4.45 2.93 13.79
N VAL A 69 4.36 2.28 12.61
CA VAL A 69 3.73 0.97 12.47
C VAL A 69 4.66 -0.11 13.02
N TRP A 70 5.95 -0.04 12.68
CA TRP A 70 6.95 -1.01 13.14
C TRP A 70 7.09 -1.06 14.67
N GLU A 71 7.01 0.07 15.36
CA GLU A 71 7.04 0.14 16.83
C GLU A 71 5.88 -0.61 17.49
N GLN A 72 4.71 -0.62 16.83
CA GLN A 72 3.51 -1.32 17.31
C GLN A 72 3.48 -2.79 16.88
N ARG A 73 4.05 -3.08 15.71
CA ARG A 73 4.12 -4.39 15.07
C ARG A 73 5.46 -4.53 14.35
N PRO A 74 6.50 -5.03 15.02
CA PRO A 74 7.79 -5.22 14.39
C PRO A 74 7.69 -6.18 13.19
N PHE A 75 8.34 -5.82 12.09
CA PHE A 75 8.43 -6.64 10.88
C PHE A 75 9.86 -6.59 10.32
N ASP A 76 10.27 -7.66 9.63
CA ASP A 76 11.63 -7.79 9.08
C ASP A 76 11.77 -7.21 7.66
N VAL A 77 10.65 -7.20 6.91
CA VAL A 77 10.62 -6.80 5.50
C VAL A 77 9.37 -6.00 5.21
N ILE A 78 9.49 -4.91 4.44
CA ILE A 78 8.35 -4.19 3.87
C ILE A 78 8.30 -4.39 2.35
N PHE A 79 7.11 -4.73 1.85
CA PHE A 79 6.87 -4.95 0.42
C PHE A 79 6.16 -3.75 -0.22
N LYS A 80 6.67 -3.28 -1.37
CA LYS A 80 6.06 -2.19 -2.15
C LYS A 80 6.02 -2.54 -3.65
N GLY A 81 5.26 -1.75 -4.41
CA GLY A 81 5.37 -1.76 -5.86
C GLY A 81 6.65 -1.04 -6.32
N ASP A 82 7.21 -1.45 -7.46
CA ASP A 82 8.38 -0.82 -8.07
C ASP A 82 8.13 0.63 -8.55
N ASP A 83 6.88 1.09 -8.54
CA ASP A 83 6.50 2.49 -8.72
C ASP A 83 7.06 3.41 -7.63
N TRP A 84 7.51 2.86 -6.50
CA TRP A 84 8.23 3.60 -5.46
C TRP A 84 9.74 3.63 -5.68
N GLN A 85 10.29 2.63 -6.37
CA GLN A 85 11.73 2.45 -6.50
C GLN A 85 12.35 3.61 -7.28
N GLY A 86 13.45 4.17 -6.77
CA GLY A 86 14.13 5.30 -7.40
C GLY A 86 13.42 6.65 -7.24
N THR A 87 12.28 6.71 -6.55
CA THR A 87 11.59 7.98 -6.23
C THR A 87 12.11 8.57 -4.91
N PRO A 88 11.90 9.88 -4.65
CA PRO A 88 12.20 10.46 -3.33
C PRO A 88 11.52 9.73 -2.16
N LYS A 89 10.33 9.14 -2.39
CA LYS A 89 9.62 8.35 -1.37
C LYS A 89 10.27 7.00 -1.14
N GLY A 90 10.70 6.32 -2.21
CA GLY A 90 11.44 5.06 -2.13
C GLY A 90 12.75 5.22 -1.38
N TYR A 91 13.57 6.21 -1.74
CA TYR A 91 14.85 6.47 -1.06
C TYR A 91 14.68 6.80 0.43
N ARG A 92 13.63 7.55 0.79
CA ARG A 92 13.33 7.81 2.20
C ARG A 92 12.93 6.53 2.93
N LEU A 93 12.08 5.71 2.33
CA LEU A 93 11.66 4.44 2.91
C LEU A 93 12.84 3.50 3.13
N GLU A 94 13.70 3.33 2.13
CA GLU A 94 14.91 2.51 2.22
C GLU A 94 15.83 2.96 3.34
N ARG A 95 16.05 4.28 3.46
CA ARG A 95 16.86 4.85 4.54
C ARG A 95 16.25 4.55 5.91
N THR A 96 14.98 4.91 6.12
CA THR A 96 14.37 4.81 7.45
C THR A 96 14.16 3.37 7.90
N MET A 97 13.89 2.45 6.97
CA MET A 97 13.80 1.02 7.27
C MET A 97 15.18 0.40 7.49
N GLY A 98 16.19 0.79 6.70
CA GLY A 98 17.56 0.32 6.88
C GLY A 98 18.16 0.70 8.25
N GLU A 99 17.83 1.88 8.76
CA GLU A 99 18.21 2.34 10.11
C GLU A 99 17.66 1.45 11.25
N ILE A 100 16.65 0.62 11.00
CA ILE A 100 16.08 -0.34 11.96
C ILE A 100 16.26 -1.80 11.54
N GLY A 101 17.12 -2.06 10.53
CA GLY A 101 17.41 -3.40 10.05
C GLY A 101 16.26 -4.06 9.27
N VAL A 102 15.37 -3.26 8.69
CA VAL A 102 14.23 -3.73 7.90
C VAL A 102 14.54 -3.63 6.41
N ASP A 103 14.34 -4.73 5.68
CA ASP A 103 14.54 -4.77 4.23
C ASP A 103 13.35 -4.16 3.48
N VAL A 104 13.63 -3.47 2.37
CA VAL A 104 12.60 -3.00 1.43
C VAL A 104 12.66 -3.86 0.17
N VAL A 105 11.55 -4.52 -0.16
CA VAL A 105 11.43 -5.37 -1.36
C VAL A 105 10.38 -4.80 -2.30
N TYR A 106 10.77 -4.57 -3.55
CA TYR A 106 9.89 -4.08 -4.60
C TYR A 106 9.39 -5.22 -5.50
N TYR A 107 8.14 -5.13 -5.93
CA TYR A 107 7.54 -6.03 -6.90
C TYR A 107 6.99 -5.26 -8.11
N PRO A 108 6.99 -5.87 -9.32
CA PRO A 108 6.47 -5.22 -10.51
C PRO A 108 5.05 -4.70 -10.34
N TYR A 109 4.85 -3.40 -10.53
CA TYR A 109 3.56 -2.74 -10.43
C TYR A 109 2.62 -3.21 -11.54
N THR A 110 1.40 -3.63 -11.19
CA THR A 110 0.42 -4.07 -12.18
C THR A 110 -0.23 -2.85 -12.84
N ARG A 111 0.24 -2.48 -14.03
CA ARG A 111 -0.20 -1.26 -14.75
C ARG A 111 -1.60 -1.34 -15.37
N GLN A 112 -2.12 -2.55 -15.60
CA GLN A 112 -3.39 -2.76 -16.32
C GLN A 112 -4.64 -2.30 -15.56
N THR A 113 -4.59 -2.19 -14.23
CA THR A 113 -5.74 -1.74 -13.44
C THR A 113 -5.25 -0.88 -12.29
N SER A 114 -5.77 0.33 -12.17
CA SER A 114 -5.42 1.27 -11.11
C SER A 114 -6.68 1.94 -10.53
N SER A 115 -6.59 2.37 -9.28
CA SER A 115 -7.66 3.16 -8.65
C SER A 115 -7.98 4.47 -9.40
N THR A 116 -7.04 5.01 -10.17
CA THR A 116 -7.28 6.21 -11.00
C THR A 116 -8.12 5.86 -12.21
N MET A 117 -7.76 4.79 -12.93
CA MET A 117 -8.54 4.34 -14.10
C MET A 117 -9.96 3.93 -13.73
N LEU A 118 -10.14 3.18 -12.64
CA LEU A 118 -11.47 2.81 -12.18
C LEU A 118 -12.32 4.04 -11.82
N ARG A 119 -11.73 5.07 -11.22
CA ARG A 119 -12.46 6.33 -10.91
C ARG A 119 -12.86 7.05 -12.19
N ALA A 120 -11.94 7.20 -13.14
CA ALA A 120 -12.21 7.86 -14.42
C ALA A 120 -13.39 7.21 -15.16
N HIS A 121 -13.47 5.87 -15.17
CA HIS A 121 -14.60 5.14 -15.76
C HIS A 121 -15.93 5.40 -15.06
N LEU A 122 -15.94 5.60 -13.73
CA LEU A 122 -17.17 5.87 -12.98
C LEU A 122 -17.64 7.33 -13.11
N THR A 123 -16.71 8.27 -13.27
CA THR A 123 -17.02 9.71 -13.30
C THR A 123 -17.09 10.28 -14.72
N GLY A 124 -16.71 9.51 -15.74
CA GLY A 124 -16.56 10.00 -17.12
C GLY A 124 -15.44 11.02 -17.29
N ALA A 125 -14.50 11.10 -16.34
CA ALA A 125 -13.37 12.02 -16.40
C ALA A 125 -12.29 11.49 -17.37
N GLU A 126 -11.71 12.36 -18.18
CA GLU A 126 -10.58 12.00 -19.04
C GLU A 126 -9.35 11.60 -18.20
N LEU A 127 -8.60 10.61 -18.67
CA LEU A 127 -7.35 10.17 -18.05
C LEU A 127 -6.24 11.17 -18.35
N GLU A 128 -6.24 12.34 -17.70
CA GLU A 128 -5.13 13.27 -17.81
C GLU A 128 -3.87 12.72 -17.10
N GLY A 129 -2.77 12.59 -17.86
CA GLY A 129 -1.41 12.49 -17.29
C GLY A 129 -0.87 11.09 -16.99
N LEU A 130 -0.96 10.15 -17.94
CA LEU A 130 -0.11 8.95 -17.96
C LEU A 130 0.74 8.93 -19.24
N ALA A 131 1.67 9.87 -19.33
CA ALA A 131 2.83 9.80 -20.21
C ALA A 131 4.09 9.75 -19.35
#